data_AF-A0A3D0RXT4-F1
#
_entry.id   AF-A0A3D0RXT4-F1
#
_cell.length_a   1.000
_cell.length_b   1.000
_cell.length_c   1.000
_cell.angle_alpha   90.00
_cell.angle_beta   90.00
_cell.angle_gamma   90.00
#
_symmetry.space_group_name_H-M   'P 1'
#
loop_
_entity.id
_entity.type
_entity.pdbx_description
1 polymer ?
#
loop_
_entity_poly.entity_id
_entity_poly.type
_entity_poly.pdbx_seq_one_letter_code
_entity_poly.pdbx_strand_id
1 'polypeptide(L)' 'IDGVEQLTRYLELLNREPLLTAKGPVRGIFAAQLIKPQARVLAEDRGIACAVVDYDGLRGMDDPEHRLF' A
#
# COMPACT_ATOMS: atom_id res chain seq x y z
N ILE A 1 -4.40 9.74 -5.94
CA ILE A 1 -3.55 9.97 -7.13
C ILE A 1 -2.15 10.32 -6.67
N ASP A 2 -1.94 11.45 -5.98
CA ASP A 2 -0.58 11.86 -5.54
C ASP A 2 0.17 10.77 -4.74
N GLY A 3 -0.48 10.15 -3.74
CA GLY A 3 0.12 9.05 -2.99
C GLY A 3 0.50 7.81 -3.83
N VAL A 4 -0.20 7.55 -4.94
CA VAL A 4 0.13 6.45 -5.87
C VAL A 4 1.32 6.82 -6.75
N GLU A 5 1.38 8.07 -7.21
CA GLU A 5 2.53 8.56 -7.98
C GLU A 5 3.80 8.63 -7.13
N GLN A 6 3.66 9.05 -5.87
CA GLN A 6 4.76 9.00 -4.91
C GLN A 6 5.27 7.57 -4.71
N LEU A 7 4.36 6.61 -4.49
CA LEU A 7 4.73 5.20 -4.34
C LEU A 7 5.38 4.64 -5.61
N THR A 8 4.88 4.99 -6.80
CA THR A 8 5.47 4.59 -8.08
C THR A 8 6.92 5.05 -8.18
N ARG A 9 7.20 6.33 -7.90
CA ARG A 9 8.57 6.87 -7.90
C ARG A 9 9.49 6.13 -6.93
N TYR A 10 9.00 5.78 -5.74
CA TYR A 10 9.80 5.02 -4.78
C TYR A 10 10.08 3.60 -5.28
N LEU A 11 9.10 2.90 -5.84
CA LEU A 11 9.31 1.57 -6.39
C LEU A 11 10.32 1.60 -7.54
N GLU A 12 10.28 2.61 -8.42
CA GLU A 12 11.27 2.76 -9.49
C GLU A 12 12.69 2.93 -8.93
N LEU A 13 12.86 3.75 -7.89
CA LEU A 13 14.18 3.95 -7.26
C LEU A 13 14.66 2.70 -6.53
N LEU A 14 13.81 2.07 -5.73
CA LEU A 14 14.16 0.88 -4.94
C LEU A 14 14.47 -0.32 -5.84
N ASN A 15 13.77 -0.48 -6.96
CA ASN A 15 14.06 -1.54 -7.92
C ASN A 15 15.35 -1.34 -8.73
N ARG A 16 15.99 -0.17 -8.66
CA ARG A 16 17.33 0.04 -9.23
C ARG A 16 18.45 -0.42 -8.32
N GLU A 17 18.17 -0.67 -7.04
CA GLU A 17 19.17 -1.06 -6.05
C GLU A 17 19.41 -2.59 -6.08
N PRO A 18 20.60 -3.08 -6.49
CA PRO A 18 20.89 -4.50 -6.56
C PRO A 18 20.79 -5.22 -5.21
N LEU A 19 21.15 -4.54 -4.11
CA LEU A 19 21.08 -5.13 -2.78
C LEU A 19 19.64 -5.44 -2.34
N LEU A 20 18.67 -4.63 -2.80
CA LEU A 20 17.25 -4.82 -2.50
C LEU A 20 16.57 -5.80 -3.45
N THR A 21 17.13 -6.00 -4.64
CA THR A 21 16.53 -6.83 -5.69
C THR A 21 17.17 -8.21 -5.86
N ALA A 22 18.19 -8.55 -5.07
CA ALA A 22 18.87 -9.84 -5.10
C ALA A 22 17.93 -11.05 -4.94
N LYS A 23 16.76 -10.87 -4.31
CA LYS A 23 15.74 -11.91 -4.09
C LYS A 23 14.47 -11.73 -4.91
N GLY A 24 14.49 -10.82 -5.89
CA GLY A 24 13.34 -10.45 -6.72
C GLY A 24 12.98 -8.97 -6.60
N PRO A 25 12.04 -8.48 -7.44
CA PRO A 25 11.68 -7.07 -7.49
C PRO A 25 10.95 -6.61 -6.22
N VAL A 26 11.17 -5.36 -5.85
CA VAL A 26 10.44 -4.66 -4.80
C VAL A 26 9.02 -4.37 -5.30
N ARG A 27 8.02 -4.90 -4.59
CA ARG A 27 6.59 -4.69 -4.88
C ARG A 27 5.99 -3.72 -3.89
N GLY A 28 5.06 -2.90 -4.34
CA GLY A 28 4.35 -1.93 -3.50
C GLY A 28 2.91 -2.33 -3.20
N ILE A 29 2.42 -1.88 -2.04
CA ILE A 29 1.01 -1.90 -1.66
C ILE A 29 0.60 -0.47 -1.31
N PHE A 30 -0.42 0.05 -1.98
CA PHE A 30 -1.06 1.32 -1.62
C PHE A 30 -2.11 1.05 -0.53
N ALA A 31 -1.73 1.32 0.73
CA ALA A 31 -2.54 1.10 1.91
C ALA A 31 -3.13 2.42 2.45
N ALA A 32 -4.45 2.50 2.62
CA ALA A 32 -5.13 3.67 3.17
C ALA A 32 -6.48 3.31 3.78
N GLN A 33 -7.02 4.11 4.70
CA GLN A 33 -8.40 3.92 5.24
C GLN A 33 -9.48 4.06 4.17
N LEU A 34 -9.22 4.88 3.14
CA LEU A 34 -10.13 5.06 2.01
C LEU A 34 -9.30 5.21 0.74
N ILE A 35 -9.70 4.49 -0.30
CA ILE A 35 -9.08 4.56 -1.62
C ILE A 35 -10.15 5.01 -2.62
N LYS A 36 -9.97 6.21 -3.20
CA LYS A 36 -10.87 6.72 -4.24
C LYS A 36 -10.75 5.88 -5.52
N PRO A 37 -11.82 5.69 -6.31
CA PRO A 37 -11.81 4.83 -7.51
C PRO A 37 -10.67 5.15 -8.49
N GLN A 38 -10.44 6.43 -8.78
CA GLN A 38 -9.37 6.87 -9.68
C GLN A 38 -7.96 6.56 -9.16
N ALA A 39 -7.78 6.51 -7.83
CA ALA A 39 -6.50 6.12 -7.24
C ALA A 39 -6.29 4.60 -7.32
N ARG A 40 -7.36 3.82 -7.16
CA ARG A 40 -7.33 2.37 -7.33
C ARG A 40 -6.97 1.99 -8.77
N VAL A 41 -7.67 2.56 -9.74
CA VAL A 41 -7.39 2.33 -11.18
C VAL A 41 -5.93 2.65 -11.50
N LEU A 42 -5.42 3.80 -11.05
CA LEU A 42 -4.03 4.18 -11.28
C LEU A 42 -3.03 3.21 -10.61
N ALA A 43 -3.32 2.76 -9.39
CA ALA A 43 -2.45 1.81 -8.69
C ALA A 43 -2.40 0.46 -9.41
N GLU A 44 -3.56 -0.06 -9.83
CA GLU A 44 -3.68 -1.31 -10.57
C GLU A 44 -2.96 -1.25 -11.92
N ASP A 45 -3.11 -0.15 -12.67
CA ASP A 45 -2.39 0.08 -13.94
C ASP A 45 -0.86 0.07 -13.77
N ARG A 46 -0.37 0.48 -12.59
CA ARG A 46 1.06 0.47 -12.23
C ARG A 46 1.52 -0.83 -11.57
N GLY A 47 0.66 -1.85 -11.46
CA GLY A 47 0.98 -3.12 -10.80
C GLY A 47 1.12 -3.02 -9.28
N ILE A 48 0.52 -2.01 -8.66
CA ILE A 48 0.53 -1.77 -7.21
C ILE A 48 -0.77 -2.32 -6.61
N ALA A 49 -0.66 -3.20 -5.63
CA ALA A 49 -1.84 -3.73 -4.94
C ALA A 49 -2.47 -2.66 -4.03
N CYS A 50 -3.79 -2.67 -3.86
CA CYS A 50 -4.49 -1.76 -2.96
C CYS A 50 -5.01 -2.49 -1.72
N ALA A 51 -4.79 -1.93 -0.54
CA ALA A 51 -5.32 -2.45 0.72
C ALA A 51 -6.06 -1.35 1.48
N VAL A 52 -7.30 -1.64 1.90
CA VAL A 52 -7.99 -0.77 2.87
C VAL A 52 -7.58 -1.23 4.26
N VAL A 53 -7.10 -0.31 5.09
CA VAL A 53 -6.59 -0.62 6.43
C VAL A 53 -7.38 0.12 7.51
N ASP A 54 -7.61 -0.58 8.61
CA ASP A 54 -8.15 -0.01 9.84
C ASP A 54 -6.99 0.45 10.74
N TYR A 55 -6.84 1.77 10.92
CA TYR A 55 -5.74 2.28 11.73
C TYR A 55 -5.96 2.08 13.23
N ASP A 56 -7.20 2.03 13.70
CA ASP A 56 -7.50 1.82 15.11
C ASP A 56 -7.14 0.37 15.49
N GLY A 57 -7.49 -0.58 14.61
CA GLY A 57 -7.03 -1.97 14.69
C GLY A 57 -5.51 -2.12 14.63
N LEU A 58 -4.84 -1.42 13.71
CA LEU A 58 -3.37 -1.51 13.56
C LEU A 58 -2.59 -0.86 14.72
N ARG A 59 -3.17 0.14 15.40
CA ARG A 59 -2.57 0.78 16.56
C ARG A 59 -2.78 0.00 17.86
N GLY A 60 -3.50 -1.13 17.81
CA GLY A 60 -3.87 -1.90 18.99
C GLY A 60 -4.83 -1.16 19.93
N MET A 61 -5.55 -0.17 19.39
CA MET A 61 -6.57 0.59 20.12
C MET A 61 -7.96 -0.02 19.98
N ASP A 62 -8.10 -1.02 19.11
CA ASP A 62 -9.30 -1.81 18.93
C ASP A 62 -9.19 -3.07 19.82
N ASP A 63 -10.02 -3.14 20.85
CA ASP A 63 -10.17 -4.36 21.63
C ASP A 63 -11.17 -5.25 20.88
N PRO A 64 -10.74 -6.40 20.32
CA PRO A 64 -11.62 -7.27 19.57
C PRO A 64 -12.80 -7.80 20.40
N GLU A 65 -12.76 -7.72 21.73
CA GLU A 65 -13.89 -8.05 22.61
C GLU A 65 -15.07 -7.07 22.48
N HIS A 66 -14.86 -5.87 21.93
CA HIS A 66 -15.92 -4.87 21.71
C HIS A 66 -16.61 -4.96 20.34
N ARG A 67 -16.12 -5.82 19.43
CA ARG A 67 -16.80 -6.09 18.17
C ARG A 67 -17.92 -7.11 18.40
N LEU A 68 -19.10 -6.59 18.74
CA LEU A 68 -20.33 -7.37 18.61
C LEU A 68 -20.54 -7.64 17.11
N PHE A 69 -20.39 -8.92 16.74
CA PHE A 69 -20.59 -9.55 15.42
C PHE A 69 -19.47 -9.35 14.39
#